data_AF-A0AAE4QQE6-F1
#
_entry.id   AF-A0AAE4QQE6-F1
#
_cell.length_a   1.000
_cell.length_b   1.000
_cell.length_c   1.000
_cell.angle_alpha   90.00
_cell.angle_beta   90.00
_cell.angle_gamma   90.00
#
_symmetry.space_group_name_H-M   'P 1'
#
loop_
_entity.id
_entity.type
_entity.pdbx_description
1 polymer ?
#
loop_
_entity_poly.entity_id
_entity_poly.type
_entity_poly.pdbx_seq_one_letter_code
_entity_poly.pdbx_strand_id
1 'polypeptide(L)' 'EGVPTFHKNYSYILHLDLTFNRVTRRLQCLPESAFYTFEYREWFRELE' A
#
# COMPACT_ATOMS: atom_id res chain seq x y z
N GLU A 1 9.03 10.61 -13.32
CA GLU A 1 8.88 11.25 -12.00
C GLU A 1 8.09 10.32 -11.09
N GLY A 2 8.49 10.16 -9.82
CA GLY A 2 7.74 9.36 -8.86
C GLY A 2 6.56 10.17 -8.32
N VAL A 3 5.34 9.67 -8.50
CA VAL A 3 4.13 10.25 -7.86
C VAL A 3 4.25 10.13 -6.34
N PRO A 4 3.71 11.06 -5.54
CA PRO A 4 3.83 11.00 -4.10
C PRO A 4 3.14 9.74 -3.56
N THR A 5 3.90 8.75 -3.12
CA THR A 5 3.43 7.57 -2.39
C THR A 5 3.07 7.91 -0.93
N PHE A 6 2.47 9.07 -0.71
CA PHE A 6 2.07 9.52 0.61
C PHE A 6 0.57 9.77 0.58
N HIS A 7 -0.19 8.71 0.84
CA HIS A 7 -1.59 8.85 1.21
C HIS A 7 -1.65 9.76 2.45
N LYS A 8 -2.63 10.66 2.55
CA LYS A 8 -2.67 11.63 3.65
C LYS A 8 -2.92 10.97 5.01
N ASN A 9 -3.55 9.79 5.02
CA ASN A 9 -3.90 9.03 6.21
C ASN A 9 -3.48 7.57 6.02
N TYR A 10 -2.25 7.23 6.41
CA TYR A 10 -1.81 5.83 6.48
C TYR A 10 -1.23 5.48 7.85
N SER A 11 -1.24 4.19 8.16
CA SER A 11 -0.64 3.63 9.38
C SER A 11 0.04 2.31 9.04
N TYR A 12 1.25 2.13 9.53
CA TYR A 12 1.97 0.86 9.47
C TYR A 12 1.75 0.11 10.79
N ILE A 13 1.12 -1.05 10.70
CA ILE A 13 0.84 -1.91 11.85
C ILE A 13 1.80 -3.10 11.78
N LEU A 14 2.66 -3.20 12.78
CA LEU A 14 3.51 -4.36 13.01
C LEU A 14 2.86 -5.23 14.09
N HIS A 15 2.52 -6.47 13.74
CA HIS A 15 1.98 -7.45 14.68
C HIS A 15 2.97 -8.61 14.83
N LEU A 16 3.43 -8.83 16.05
CA LEU A 16 4.36 -9.90 16.43
C LEU A 16 3.59 -10.98 17.17
N ASP A 17 3.54 -12.16 16.59
CA ASP A 17 2.91 -13.35 17.14
C ASP A 17 4.02 -14.33 17.54
N LEU A 18 4.51 -14.18 18.78
CA LEU A 18 5.64 -14.96 19.29
C LEU A 18 5.29 -16.43 19.51
N THR A 19 4.01 -16.75 19.78
CA THR A 19 3.53 -18.11 19.97
C THR A 19 3.75 -18.97 18.73
N PHE A 20 3.58 -18.37 17.55
CA PHE A 20 3.79 -19.03 16.27
C PHE A 20 5.04 -18.53 15.51
N ASN A 21 5.90 -17.75 16.17
CA ASN A 21 7.06 -17.08 15.57
C ASN A 21 6.71 -16.39 14.22
N ARG A 22 5.59 -15.68 14.20
CA ARG A 22 5.04 -15.05 13.00
C ARG A 22 5.09 -13.55 13.13
N VAL A 23 5.57 -12.90 12.08
CA VAL A 23 5.57 -11.45 11.93
C VAL A 23 4.60 -11.07 10.83
N THR A 24 3.64 -10.19 11.14
CA THR A 24 2.69 -9.65 10.16
C THR A 24 2.87 -8.13 10.07
N ARG A 25 3.07 -7.62 8.85
CA ARG A 25 3.09 -6.19 8.56
C ARG A 25 1.87 -5.83 7.72
N ARG A 26 1.08 -4.86 8.18
CA ARG A 26 -0.09 -4.35 7.45
C ARG A 26 0.07 -2.85 7.23
N LEU A 27 -0.25 -2.41 6.02
CA LEU A 27 -0.43 -1.00 5.70
C LEU A 27 -1.93 -0.72 5.70
N GLN A 28 -2.36 0.23 6.50
CA GLN A 28 -3.74 0.69 6.53
C GLN A 28 -3.79 2.09 5.93
N CYS A 29 -4.72 2.34 5.01
CA CYS A 29 -4.94 3.64 4.36
C CYS A 29 -6.40 4.05 4.50
N LEU A 30 -6.68 5.34 4.64
CA LEU A 30 -8.04 5.88 4.69
C LEU A 30 -8.26 6.95 3.59
N PRO A 31 -9.21 6.75 2.66
CA PRO A 31 -10.00 5.52 2.46
C PRO A 31 -9.14 4.36 1.93
N GLU A 32 -9.53 3.11 2.19
CA GLU A 32 -8.77 1.92 1.74
C GLU A 32 -8.62 1.89 0.22
N SER A 33 -9.65 2.35 -0.50
CA SER A 33 -9.63 2.49 -1.96
C SER A 33 -8.49 3.39 -2.47
N ALA A 34 -8.05 4.39 -1.68
CA ALA A 34 -6.95 5.27 -2.07
C ALA A 34 -5.61 4.52 -2.20
N PHE A 35 -5.48 3.34 -1.62
CA PHE A 35 -4.30 2.49 -1.84
C PHE A 35 -4.29 1.90 -3.26
N TYR A 36 -5.47 1.56 -3.78
CA TYR A 36 -5.66 0.90 -5.07
C TYR A 36 -5.87 1.89 -6.23
N THR A 37 -5.94 3.19 -5.97
CA THR A 37 -6.22 4.21 -7.01
C THR A 37 -5.09 4.41 -8.03
N PHE A 38 -3.94 3.77 -7.86
CA PHE A 38 -2.94 3.70 -8.92
C PHE A 38 -3.20 2.45 -9.77
N GLU A 39 -4.16 2.55 -10.67
CA GLU A 39 -4.46 1.55 -11.69
C GLU A 39 -3.17 1.24 -12.48
N TYR A 40 -2.59 0.07 -12.24
CA TYR A 40 -1.44 -0.49 -12.99
C TYR A 40 -1.58 -0.40 -14.52
N ARG A 41 -2.82 -0.25 -15.03
CA ARG A 41 -3.15 -0.02 -16.44
C ARG A 41 -2.59 1.28 -17.03
N GLU A 42 -2.27 2.29 -16.22
CA GLU A 42 -1.76 3.56 -16.74
C GLU A 42 -0.26 3.53 -17.07
N TRP A 43 0.52 2.59 -16.51
CA TRP A 43 1.94 2.46 -16.83
C TRP A 43 2.24 1.79 -18.18
N PHE A 44 1.31 1.00 -18.73
CA PHE A 44 1.52 0.28 -20.00
C PHE A 44 0.89 0.98 -21.21
N ARG A 45 0.31 2.17 -21.03
CA ARG A 45 -0.35 2.90 -22.13
C ARG A 45 0.59 3.73 -23.00
N GLU A 46 1.91 3.66 -22.80
CA GLU A 46 2.93 4.34 -23.63
C GLU A 46 3.67 3.39 -24.61
N LEU A 47 3.03 2.31 -25.09
CA LEU A 47 3.59 1.43 -26.12
C LEU A 47 2.61 1.19 -27.29
N GLU A 48 1.97 2.27 -27.77
CA GLU A 48 1.43 2.37 -29.14
C GLU A 48 2.27 3.36 -29.95
#